data_AF-A0A5K0XAL6-F1
#
_entry.id   AF-A0A5K0XAL6-F1
#
_cell.length_a   1.000
_cell.length_b   1.000
_cell.length_c   1.000
_cell.angle_alpha   90.00
_cell.angle_beta   90.00
_cell.angle_gamma   90.00
#
_symmetry.space_group_name_H-M   'P 1'
#
loop_
_entity.id
_entity.type
_entity.pdbx_description
1 polymer ?
#
loop_
_entity_poly.entity_id
_entity_poly.type
_entity_poly.pdbx_seq_one_letter_code
_entity_poly.pdbx_strand_id
1 'polypeptide(L)'
;GPLSSTFPIENRMTPLTMRALRNHLDRVKHVSFVKRISDFHLLLFLARCLDVKSDVPILAECVQAQMPVPEGYQLLIESLASAGGN
;
A
#
# COMPACT_ATOMS: atom_id res chain seq x y z
N GLY A 1 13.94 4.79 -7.20
CA GLY A 1 14.20 5.83 -6.19
C GLY A 1 13.84 5.28 -4.82
N PRO A 2 14.44 5.83 -3.75
CA PRO A 2 14.02 5.56 -2.38
C PRO A 2 12.52 5.87 -2.25
N LEU A 3 11.87 5.21 -1.28
CA LEU A 3 10.43 5.27 -1.01
C LEU A 3 9.80 6.64 -1.36
N SER A 4 8.76 6.62 -2.19
CA SER A 4 7.97 7.82 -2.48
C SER A 4 7.13 8.20 -1.24
N SER A 5 6.68 9.45 -1.14
CA SER A 5 5.74 9.92 -0.10
C SER A 5 4.59 10.69 -0.76
N THR A 6 3.95 10.02 -1.71
CA THR A 6 2.82 10.53 -2.51
C THR A 6 1.47 10.04 -2.00
N PHE A 7 1.47 9.07 -1.08
CA PHE A 7 0.31 8.68 -0.30
C PHE A 7 0.04 9.70 0.82
N PRO A 8 -1.23 9.95 1.20
CA PRO A 8 -1.54 10.89 2.27
C PRO A 8 -0.79 10.53 3.56
N ILE A 9 -0.20 11.54 4.19
CA ILE A 9 0.56 11.41 5.44
C ILE A 9 -0.44 11.27 6.59
N GLU A 10 -0.21 10.29 7.48
CA GLU A 10 -0.99 10.11 8.69
C GLU A 10 -1.00 11.36 9.57
N ASN A 11 -2.08 11.57 10.34
CA ASN A 11 -2.21 12.65 11.34
C ASN A 11 -2.27 14.10 10.79
N ARG A 12 -2.53 14.30 9.49
CA ARG A 12 -2.85 15.63 8.94
C ARG A 12 -4.36 15.84 8.77
N MET A 13 -5.08 16.23 9.84
CA MET A 13 -6.50 16.67 9.91
C MET A 13 -7.60 15.84 9.22
N THR A 14 -7.29 14.93 8.29
CA THR A 14 -8.22 14.10 7.53
C THR A 14 -7.86 12.63 7.82
N PRO A 15 -8.82 11.81 8.25
CA PRO A 15 -8.57 10.39 8.45
C PRO A 15 -8.08 9.73 7.15
N LEU A 16 -7.02 8.93 7.21
CA LEU A 16 -6.70 8.01 6.13
C LEU A 16 -7.82 6.98 6.02
N THR A 17 -8.40 6.88 4.84
CA THR A 17 -9.53 5.99 4.54
C THR A 17 -9.14 4.96 3.50
N MET A 18 -9.87 3.85 3.45
CA MET A 18 -9.74 2.86 2.37
C MET A 18 -10.01 3.48 0.98
N ARG A 19 -10.82 4.55 0.91
CA ARG A 19 -10.97 5.36 -0.31
C ARG A 19 -9.65 6.02 -0.76
N ALA A 20 -8.81 6.46 0.18
CA ALA A 20 -7.48 6.98 -0.15
C ALA A 20 -6.57 5.89 -0.73
N LEU A 21 -6.63 4.67 -0.17
CA LEU A 21 -5.95 3.49 -0.72
C LEU A 21 -6.41 3.22 -2.17
N ARG A 22 -7.72 3.14 -2.40
CA ARG A 22 -8.29 2.95 -3.74
C ARG A 22 -7.84 4.02 -4.74
N ASN A 23 -7.99 5.30 -4.38
CA ASN A 23 -7.60 6.42 -5.24
C ASN A 23 -6.11 6.38 -5.58
N HIS A 24 -5.26 6.03 -4.61
CA HIS A 24 -3.83 5.87 -4.85
C HIS A 24 -3.57 4.76 -5.86
N LEU A 25 -4.10 3.55 -5.62
CA LEU A 25 -3.94 2.42 -6.52
C LEU A 25 -4.45 2.74 -7.93
N ASP A 26 -5.63 3.36 -8.07
CA ASP A 26 -6.20 3.78 -9.36
C ASP A 26 -5.27 4.74 -10.12
N ARG A 27 -4.71 5.74 -9.43
CA ARG A 27 -3.79 6.73 -10.00
C ARG A 27 -2.52 6.08 -10.58
N VAL A 28 -1.99 5.07 -9.89
CA VAL A 28 -0.75 4.39 -10.28
C VAL A 28 -0.99 3.02 -10.93
N LYS A 29 -2.18 2.75 -11.46
CA LYS A 29 -2.52 1.42 -12.04
C LYS A 29 -1.66 0.97 -13.22
N HIS A 30 -0.94 1.89 -13.86
CA HIS A 30 -0.13 1.64 -15.04
C HIS A 30 1.32 1.23 -14.73
N VAL A 31 1.75 1.32 -13.46
CA VAL A 31 3.08 0.87 -13.03
C VAL A 31 3.00 -0.47 -12.31
N SER A 32 4.13 -1.18 -12.19
CA SER A 32 4.18 -2.48 -11.51
C SER A 32 3.74 -2.39 -10.05
N PHE A 33 3.15 -3.46 -9.53
CA PHE A 33 2.55 -3.47 -8.19
C PHE A 33 3.54 -3.05 -7.10
N VAL A 34 4.78 -3.54 -7.17
CA VAL A 34 5.85 -3.14 -6.23
C VAL A 34 6.08 -1.63 -6.23
N LYS A 35 6.02 -0.96 -7.39
CA LYS A 35 6.13 0.50 -7.49
C LYS A 35 4.91 1.21 -6.90
N ARG A 36 3.72 0.62 -7.03
CA ARG A 36 2.48 1.16 -6.45
C ARG A 36 2.54 1.17 -4.92
N ILE A 37 3.16 0.16 -4.31
CA ILE A 37 3.32 0.03 -2.86
C ILE A 37 4.65 0.58 -2.31
N SER A 38 5.54 1.10 -3.16
CA SER A 38 6.83 1.69 -2.77
C SER A 38 6.66 3.09 -2.14
N ASP A 39 5.80 3.19 -1.12
CA ASP A 39 5.49 4.41 -0.40
C ASP A 39 5.40 4.10 1.10
N PHE A 40 6.16 4.84 1.92
CA PHE A 40 6.27 4.56 3.35
C PHE A 40 4.93 4.72 4.08
N HIS A 41 4.17 5.78 3.77
CA HIS A 41 2.89 6.02 4.42
C HIS A 41 1.82 5.02 3.98
N LEU A 42 1.93 4.51 2.77
CA LEU A 42 1.09 3.39 2.33
C LEU A 42 1.42 2.10 3.10
N LEU A 43 2.71 1.77 3.29
CA LEU A 43 3.09 0.60 4.08
C LEU A 43 2.64 0.71 5.55
N LEU A 44 2.76 1.89 6.16
CA LEU A 44 2.22 2.16 7.50
C LEU A 44 0.69 1.98 7.54
N PHE A 45 -0.02 2.49 6.55
CA PHE A 45 -1.47 2.32 6.46
C PHE A 45 -1.86 0.83 6.34
N LEU A 46 -1.17 0.07 5.49
CA LEU A 46 -1.40 -1.37 5.32
C LEU A 46 -1.09 -2.16 6.60
N ALA A 47 -0.11 -1.74 7.41
CA ALA A 47 0.21 -2.34 8.70
C ALA A 47 -0.94 -2.24 9.74
N ARG A 48 -1.97 -1.42 9.48
CA ARG A 48 -3.18 -1.37 10.30
C ARG A 48 -4.17 -2.49 9.97
N CYS A 49 -3.99 -3.17 8.83
CA CYS A 49 -4.89 -4.20 8.33
C CYS A 49 -4.18 -5.56 8.14
N LEU A 50 -2.86 -5.55 7.98
CA LEU A 50 -2.01 -6.73 7.82
C LEU A 50 -1.20 -6.99 9.09
N ASP A 51 -0.69 -8.20 9.26
CA ASP A 51 0.12 -8.54 10.42
C ASP A 51 1.50 -7.84 10.33
N VAL A 52 1.78 -7.01 11.34
CA VAL A 52 3.01 -6.21 11.39
C VAL A 52 4.29 -7.04 11.55
N LYS A 53 4.19 -8.27 12.08
CA LYS A 53 5.32 -9.15 12.33
C LYS A 53 5.61 -10.09 11.16
N SER A 54 4.62 -10.45 10.35
CA SER A 54 4.80 -11.34 9.19
C SER A 54 4.66 -10.64 7.84
N ASP A 55 3.57 -9.91 7.61
CA ASP A 55 3.22 -9.43 6.27
C ASP A 55 4.00 -8.17 5.90
N VAL A 56 4.13 -7.23 6.84
CA VAL A 56 4.82 -5.96 6.60
C VAL A 56 6.30 -6.17 6.25
N PRO A 57 7.08 -7.04 6.93
CA PRO A 57 8.45 -7.35 6.53
C PRO A 57 8.55 -7.89 5.10
N ILE A 58 7.65 -8.78 4.68
CA ILE A 58 7.64 -9.35 3.33
C ILE A 58 7.39 -8.26 2.28
N LEU A 59 6.40 -7.39 2.52
CA LEU A 59 6.11 -6.27 1.63
C LEU A 59 7.26 -5.26 1.58
N ALA A 60 7.88 -4.97 2.72
CA ALA A 60 9.02 -4.08 2.81
C ALA A 60 10.25 -4.65 2.07
N GLU A 61 10.50 -5.96 2.15
CA GLU A 61 11.56 -6.63 1.40
C GLU A 61 11.30 -6.57 -0.10
N CYS A 62 10.06 -6.84 -0.55
CA CYS A 62 9.68 -6.69 -1.95
C CYS A 62 9.96 -5.27 -2.45
N VAL A 63 9.60 -4.26 -1.65
CA VAL A 63 9.86 -2.85 -1.97
C VAL A 63 11.37 -2.54 -1.94
N GLN A 64 12.12 -3.01 -0.96
CA GLN A 64 13.56 -2.76 -0.86
C GLN A 64 14.32 -3.34 -2.05
N ALA A 65 14.07 -4.62 -2.37
CA ALA A 65 14.73 -5.33 -3.45
C ALA A 65 14.06 -5.11 -4.81
N GLN A 66 12.97 -4.34 -4.86
CA GLN A 66 12.17 -4.06 -6.07
C GLN A 66 11.71 -5.34 -6.78
N MET A 67 11.33 -6.34 -5.99
CA MET A 67 10.90 -7.66 -6.45
C MET A 67 9.38 -7.70 -6.68
N PRO A 68 8.88 -8.67 -7.47
CA PRO A 68 7.45 -8.92 -7.59
C PRO A 68 6.81 -9.18 -6.23
N VAL A 69 5.69 -8.52 -5.95
CA VAL A 69 4.88 -8.76 -4.75
C VAL A 69 4.12 -10.07 -4.95
N PRO A 70 4.08 -11.01 -3.98
CA PRO A 70 3.32 -12.25 -4.13
C PRO A 70 1.84 -11.98 -4.45
N GLU A 71 1.26 -12.75 -5.37
CA GLU A 71 -0.10 -12.53 -5.88
C GLU A 71 -1.16 -12.46 -4.77
N GLY A 72 -1.04 -13.30 -3.75
CA GLY A 72 -1.93 -13.27 -2.58
C GLY A 72 -1.97 -11.90 -1.89
N TYR A 73 -0.82 -11.23 -1.74
CA TYR A 73 -0.79 -9.88 -1.18
C TYR A 73 -1.36 -8.82 -2.13
N GLN A 74 -1.18 -8.99 -3.45
CA GLN A 74 -1.79 -8.09 -4.42
C GLN A 74 -3.32 -8.13 -4.32
N LEU A 75 -3.89 -9.33 -4.31
CA LEU A 75 -5.34 -9.55 -4.17
C LEU A 75 -5.87 -9.04 -2.83
N LEU A 76 -5.14 -9.26 -1.74
CA LEU A 76 -5.53 -8.75 -0.42
C LEU A 76 -5.58 -7.22 -0.39
N ILE A 77 -4.54 -6.56 -0.89
CA ILE A 77 -4.46 -5.08 -0.93
C ILE A 77 -5.54 -4.50 -1.84
N GLU A 78 -5.81 -5.11 -3.00
CA GLU A 78 -6.89 -4.70 -3.91
C GLU A 78 -8.28 -4.93 -3.29
N SER A 79 -8.44 -6.00 -2.51
CA SER A 79 -9.68 -6.27 -1.76
C SER A 79 -9.91 -5.24 -0.66
N LEU A 80 -8.88 -4.87 0.10
CA LEU A 80 -8.95 -3.79 1.10
C LEU A 80 -9.37 -2.46 0.45
N ALA A 81 -8.82 -2.15 -0.72
CA ALA A 81 -9.18 -0.95 -1.49
C ALA A 81 -10.63 -0.97 -1.99
N SER A 82 -11.15 -2.15 -2.33
CA SER A 82 -12.50 -2.32 -2.86
C SER A 82 -13.57 -2.36 -1.76
N ALA A 83 -13.26 -2.92 -0.59
CA ALA A 83 -14.20 -3.09 0.52
C ALA A 83 -14.61 -1.78 1.21
N GLY A 84 -13.77 -0.74 1.15
CA GLY A 84 -14.04 0.54 1.81
C GLY A 84 -14.68 1.61 0.92
N GLY A 85 -15.32 1.19 -0.18
CA GLY A 85 -16.14 2.04 -1.03
C GLY A 85 -17.63 1.85 -0.75
N ASN A 86 -18.14 2.50 0.29
CA ASN A 86 -19.55 2.90 0.47
C ASN A 86 -19.59 4.17 1.33
#